data_AF-A0A7X7GWH0-F1
#
_entry.id   AF-A0A7X7GWH0-F1
#
_cell.length_a   1.000
_cell.length_b   1.000
_cell.length_c   1.000
_cell.angle_alpha   90.00
_cell.angle_beta   90.00
_cell.angle_gamma   90.00
#
_symmetry.space_group_name_H-M   'P 1'
#
loop_
_entity.id
_entity.type
_entity.pdbx_description
1 polymer ?
#
loop_
_entity_poly.entity_id
_entity_poly.type
_entity_poly.pdbx_seq_one_letter_code
_entity_poly.pdbx_strand_id
1 'polypeptide(L)'
;MTQPQQQVQPQSRPGQMTAVMRAVASTGPKVLRIGLVRGGRVLEERVIKQRTDVTIGPSEKSMFVLADRSLPSGFKLFELVQGEYVLNFLEEMSGRVALPTGISELQVLKGQARRTDEGAYQLRLTEDSRGKIVVGDTTFLFQFVAPPPVQPKPQLPVAVLRGATGIDWRTTIIAAFAFLAHFLAIGAMYSDWLDPIVDEELSLAGLVDTFDKLPPPPPIEEKVEEVTETATEAKEEAPTTPRPTPSKGKTAPDKGSSGGSMSSAEVAALSNELDQLSMLTLGALASTGPATAGVLQGGDVPTGALDAAAASNAGVGVGGGLKLGSGGGAIRPGQGTGLGSIGTTGKGTEGGTGTVQEVKGPTGNAQVSSSVTVGTVSNAQSVIAGMRAGFRRCYQQALNQNPDIQGSIKLTIRVGPGGEVSGVSATPSGNLPPSVVACVEARARAGQFAPPDGGSAVVQAPVTFVKQ
;
A
#
# COMPACT_ATOMS: atom_id res chain seq x y z
N MET A 1 71.53 -17.66 -31.05
CA MET A 1 70.96 -16.58 -30.21
C MET A 1 69.63 -16.20 -30.83
N THR A 2 68.54 -16.75 -30.32
CA THR A 2 67.19 -16.60 -30.90
C THR A 2 66.31 -16.07 -29.77
N GLN A 3 65.93 -14.80 -29.88
CA GLN A 3 65.11 -14.08 -28.90
C GLN A 3 63.63 -14.50 -29.06
N PRO A 4 62.87 -14.70 -27.96
CA PRO A 4 61.46 -15.03 -28.06
C PRO A 4 60.63 -13.77 -28.31
N GLN A 5 59.69 -13.86 -29.26
CA GLN A 5 58.69 -12.82 -29.53
C GLN A 5 57.67 -12.73 -28.38
N GLN A 6 57.58 -11.54 -27.79
CA GLN A 6 56.64 -11.21 -26.74
C GLN A 6 55.29 -10.85 -27.37
N GLN A 7 54.25 -11.65 -27.11
CA GLN A 7 52.88 -11.37 -27.53
C GLN A 7 52.35 -10.11 -26.83
N VAL A 8 51.99 -9.09 -27.61
CA VAL A 8 51.35 -7.87 -27.14
C VAL A 8 49.89 -8.17 -26.82
N GLN A 9 49.53 -8.20 -25.53
CA GLN A 9 48.14 -8.19 -25.10
C GLN A 9 47.48 -6.85 -25.50
N PRO A 10 46.29 -6.85 -26.12
CA PRO A 10 45.59 -5.62 -26.42
C PRO A 10 45.12 -4.96 -25.12
N GLN A 11 45.65 -3.77 -24.84
CA GLN A 11 45.23 -2.91 -23.75
C GLN A 11 43.73 -2.64 -23.84
N SER A 12 43.01 -3.05 -22.79
CA SER A 12 41.59 -2.75 -22.59
C SER A 12 41.41 -1.24 -22.42
N ARG A 13 40.84 -0.60 -23.45
CA ARG A 13 40.40 0.80 -23.38
C ARG A 13 39.35 0.95 -22.26
N PRO A 14 39.52 1.90 -21.32
CA PRO A 14 38.46 2.22 -20.37
C PRO A 14 37.30 2.85 -21.15
N GLY A 15 36.14 2.18 -21.16
CA GLY A 15 34.94 2.63 -21.89
C GLY A 15 34.18 1.55 -22.66
N GLN A 16 34.69 0.32 -22.74
CA GLN A 16 33.86 -0.80 -23.21
C GLN A 16 32.80 -1.09 -22.14
N MET A 17 31.51 -0.90 -22.49
CA MET A 17 30.38 -1.40 -21.70
C MET A 17 30.68 -2.84 -21.31
N THR A 18 30.70 -3.11 -20.01
CA THR A 18 30.97 -4.46 -19.51
C THR A 18 29.97 -5.43 -20.14
N ALA A 19 30.34 -6.70 -20.33
CA ALA A 19 29.44 -7.72 -20.87
C ALA A 19 28.08 -7.76 -20.12
N VAL A 20 28.10 -7.34 -18.85
CA VAL A 20 26.93 -7.18 -17.99
C VAL A 20 26.03 -6.00 -18.40
N MET A 21 26.58 -4.86 -18.85
CA MET A 21 25.81 -3.73 -19.39
C MET A 21 25.21 -4.03 -20.78
N ARG A 22 25.91 -4.84 -21.59
CA ARG A 22 25.41 -5.24 -22.93
C ARG A 22 24.29 -6.28 -22.85
N ALA A 23 24.17 -7.00 -21.73
CA ALA A 23 23.12 -7.99 -21.48
C ALA A 23 21.76 -7.38 -21.04
N VAL A 24 21.65 -6.06 -20.83
CA VAL A 24 20.42 -5.39 -20.37
C VAL A 24 19.59 -4.78 -21.50
N ALA A 25 20.12 -4.74 -22.73
CA ALA A 25 19.28 -4.47 -23.89
C ALA A 25 18.39 -5.70 -24.13
N SER A 26 17.08 -5.55 -23.97
CA SER A 26 16.14 -6.63 -24.28
C SER A 26 16.27 -6.99 -25.77
N THR A 27 16.95 -8.08 -26.08
CA THR A 27 17.13 -8.61 -27.45
C THR A 27 15.91 -9.39 -27.94
N GLY A 28 14.79 -9.34 -27.21
CA GLY A 28 13.55 -10.01 -27.55
C GLY A 28 12.61 -9.12 -28.38
N PRO A 29 11.63 -9.73 -29.07
CA PRO A 29 10.59 -9.01 -29.78
C PRO A 29 9.81 -8.06 -28.85
N LYS A 30 9.36 -6.92 -29.38
CA LYS A 30 8.62 -5.94 -28.56
C LYS A 30 7.35 -6.58 -27.99
N VAL A 31 6.93 -6.11 -26.82
CA VAL A 31 5.71 -6.55 -26.14
C VAL A 31 4.63 -5.49 -26.20
N LEU A 32 3.38 -5.91 -26.05
CA LEU A 32 2.23 -5.04 -26.12
C LEU A 32 1.99 -4.33 -24.79
N ARG A 33 1.97 -3.00 -24.79
CA ARG A 33 1.53 -2.15 -23.68
C ARG A 33 0.14 -1.63 -24.01
N ILE A 34 -0.81 -1.82 -23.10
CA ILE A 34 -2.21 -1.46 -23.27
C ILE A 34 -2.65 -0.58 -22.11
N GLY A 35 -3.15 0.61 -22.41
CA GLY A 35 -3.85 1.49 -21.48
C GLY A 35 -5.35 1.42 -21.71
N LEU A 36 -6.11 1.24 -20.64
CA LEU A 36 -7.56 1.26 -20.61
C LEU A 36 -8.05 2.60 -20.06
N VAL A 37 -8.90 3.29 -20.81
CA VAL A 37 -9.45 4.60 -20.45
C VAL A 37 -10.97 4.55 -20.57
N ARG A 38 -11.71 4.97 -19.54
CA ARG A 38 -13.18 5.05 -19.56
C ARG A 38 -13.62 6.40 -18.97
N GLY A 39 -14.54 7.09 -19.64
CA GLY A 39 -15.01 8.40 -19.18
C GLY A 39 -13.90 9.43 -18.98
N GLY A 40 -12.84 9.37 -19.80
CA GLY A 40 -11.67 10.26 -19.69
C GLY A 40 -10.69 9.95 -18.56
N ARG A 41 -10.96 8.92 -17.73
CA ARG A 41 -10.05 8.47 -16.66
C ARG A 41 -9.30 7.21 -17.12
N VAL A 42 -7.99 7.16 -16.87
CA VAL A 42 -7.19 5.95 -17.09
C VAL A 42 -7.52 4.96 -15.97
N LEU A 43 -8.15 3.84 -16.33
CA LEU A 43 -8.53 2.80 -15.38
C LEU A 43 -7.36 1.85 -15.10
N GLU A 44 -6.63 1.48 -16.15
CA GLU A 44 -5.55 0.51 -16.05
C GLU A 44 -4.49 0.76 -17.11
N GLU A 45 -3.23 0.45 -16.79
CA GLU A 45 -2.18 0.31 -17.76
C GLU A 45 -1.43 -1.00 -17.52
N ARG A 46 -1.33 -1.84 -18.56
CA ARG A 46 -0.75 -3.17 -18.46
C ARG A 46 0.23 -3.42 -19.60
N VAL A 47 1.44 -3.85 -19.25
CA VAL A 47 2.43 -4.36 -20.20
C VAL A 47 2.35 -5.88 -20.21
N ILE A 48 1.96 -6.46 -21.35
CA ILE A 48 1.81 -7.91 -21.51
C ILE A 48 3.20 -8.52 -21.73
N LYS A 49 3.85 -8.96 -20.65
CA LYS A 49 5.25 -9.42 -20.66
C LYS A 49 5.53 -10.60 -21.61
N GLN A 50 4.52 -11.44 -21.83
CA GLN A 50 4.59 -12.61 -22.72
C GLN A 50 3.78 -12.32 -23.98
N ARG A 51 4.27 -12.73 -25.15
CA ARG A 51 3.49 -12.57 -26.38
C ARG A 51 2.36 -13.61 -26.41
N THR A 52 1.16 -13.17 -26.09
CA THR A 52 -0.06 -13.97 -26.09
C THR A 52 -1.22 -13.18 -26.68
N ASP A 53 -2.32 -13.86 -26.96
CA ASP A 53 -3.60 -13.25 -27.33
C ASP A 53 -4.10 -12.35 -26.20
N VAL A 54 -4.73 -11.24 -26.58
CA VAL A 54 -5.37 -10.27 -25.70
C VAL A 54 -6.87 -10.31 -25.93
N THR A 55 -7.59 -10.78 -24.91
CA THR A 55 -9.05 -10.91 -24.94
C THR A 55 -9.73 -9.79 -24.17
N ILE A 56 -10.85 -9.32 -24.71
CA ILE A 56 -11.76 -8.34 -24.11
C ILE A 56 -13.19 -8.89 -24.12
N GLY A 57 -13.99 -8.53 -23.13
CA GLY A 57 -15.41 -8.90 -23.11
C GLY A 57 -15.99 -9.01 -21.70
N PRO A 58 -17.27 -9.38 -21.57
CA PRO A 58 -17.96 -9.46 -20.28
C PRO A 58 -17.58 -10.66 -19.41
N SER A 59 -16.81 -11.63 -19.93
CA SER A 59 -16.35 -12.76 -19.13
C SER A 59 -15.20 -12.37 -18.20
N GLU A 60 -15.21 -12.91 -16.98
CA GLU A 60 -14.08 -12.86 -16.04
C GLU A 60 -12.81 -13.55 -16.55
N LYS A 61 -12.94 -14.41 -17.58
CA LYS A 61 -11.79 -15.06 -18.24
C LYS A 61 -11.09 -14.13 -19.24
N SER A 62 -11.69 -13.00 -19.59
CA SER A 62 -11.09 -12.02 -20.49
C SER A 62 -9.98 -11.24 -19.78
N MET A 63 -8.90 -10.96 -20.50
CA MET A 63 -7.77 -10.25 -19.90
C MET A 63 -8.13 -8.81 -19.50
N PHE A 64 -9.03 -8.18 -20.25
CA PHE A 64 -9.73 -6.96 -19.84
C PHE A 64 -11.24 -7.20 -19.82
N VAL A 65 -11.83 -7.10 -18.63
CA VAL A 65 -13.26 -7.32 -18.44
C VAL A 65 -14.02 -6.03 -18.75
N LEU A 66 -14.95 -6.10 -19.69
CA LEU A 66 -15.80 -4.99 -20.12
C LEU A 66 -17.27 -5.34 -19.88
N ALA A 67 -18.04 -4.44 -19.27
CA ALA A 67 -19.47 -4.64 -19.06
C ALA A 67 -20.32 -4.44 -20.35
N ASP A 68 -19.66 -4.35 -21.50
CA ASP A 68 -20.30 -4.12 -22.79
C ASP A 68 -20.86 -5.44 -23.35
N ARG A 69 -22.17 -5.47 -23.57
CA ARG A 69 -22.89 -6.66 -24.07
C ARG A 69 -22.82 -6.80 -25.59
N SER A 70 -22.33 -5.78 -26.31
CA SER A 70 -22.09 -5.85 -27.76
C SER A 70 -20.95 -6.81 -28.12
N LEU A 71 -20.09 -7.13 -27.15
CA LEU A 71 -18.93 -7.98 -27.37
C LEU A 71 -19.20 -9.45 -27.03
N PRO A 72 -18.63 -10.39 -27.80
CA PRO A 72 -18.48 -11.77 -27.37
C PRO A 72 -17.79 -11.89 -26.01
N SER A 73 -18.05 -12.97 -25.29
CA SER A 73 -17.58 -13.19 -23.91
C SER A 73 -16.05 -13.08 -23.75
N GLY A 74 -15.28 -13.45 -24.78
CA GLY A 74 -13.82 -13.36 -24.82
C GLY A 74 -13.29 -13.02 -26.22
N PHE A 75 -13.71 -11.89 -26.77
CA PHE A 75 -13.26 -11.41 -28.07
C PHE A 75 -11.76 -11.11 -28.08
N LYS A 76 -11.01 -11.71 -29.00
CA LYS A 76 -9.55 -11.51 -29.12
C LYS A 76 -9.23 -10.19 -29.81
N LEU A 77 -9.18 -9.08 -29.07
CA LEU A 77 -8.82 -7.78 -29.63
C LEU A 77 -7.44 -7.79 -30.33
N PHE A 78 -6.44 -8.39 -29.69
CA PHE A 78 -5.15 -8.64 -30.33
C PHE A 78 -4.89 -10.15 -30.34
N GLU A 79 -4.67 -10.72 -31.51
CA GLU A 79 -4.38 -12.13 -31.67
C GLU A 79 -2.94 -12.32 -32.18
N LEU A 80 -2.23 -13.30 -31.64
CA LEU A 80 -0.88 -13.62 -32.05
C LEU A 80 -0.94 -14.75 -33.10
N VAL A 81 -0.81 -14.39 -34.37
CA VAL A 81 -0.83 -15.33 -35.50
C VAL A 81 0.57 -15.43 -36.08
N GLN A 82 1.14 -16.64 -36.09
CA GLN A 82 2.48 -16.92 -36.64
C GLN A 82 3.59 -15.99 -36.10
N GLY A 83 3.46 -15.56 -34.84
CA GLY A 83 4.44 -14.68 -34.18
C GLY A 83 4.22 -13.18 -34.44
N GLU A 84 3.31 -12.79 -35.32
CA GLU A 84 2.88 -11.42 -35.53
C GLU A 84 1.55 -11.13 -34.82
N TYR A 85 1.35 -9.88 -34.42
CA TYR A 85 0.08 -9.45 -33.86
C TYR A 85 -0.87 -9.01 -34.96
N VAL A 86 -2.11 -9.47 -34.89
CA VAL A 86 -3.22 -8.94 -35.67
C VAL A 86 -4.23 -8.27 -34.75
N LEU A 87 -4.72 -7.11 -35.15
CA LEU A 87 -5.83 -6.43 -34.51
C LEU A 87 -7.13 -6.97 -35.12
N ASN A 88 -7.96 -7.62 -34.30
CA ASN A 88 -9.33 -7.95 -34.66
C ASN A 88 -10.23 -6.82 -34.17
N PHE A 89 -11.07 -6.28 -35.05
CA PHE A 89 -12.05 -5.27 -34.66
C PHE A 89 -13.39 -5.50 -35.35
N LEU A 90 -14.47 -5.12 -34.66
CA LEU A 90 -15.84 -5.25 -35.15
C LEU A 90 -16.29 -3.97 -35.85
N GLU A 91 -17.43 -4.04 -36.54
CA GLU A 91 -17.96 -2.91 -37.31
C GLU A 91 -18.26 -1.68 -36.44
N GLU A 92 -18.76 -1.91 -35.22
CA GLU A 92 -19.12 -0.89 -34.23
C GLU A 92 -17.91 -0.24 -33.54
N MET A 93 -16.71 -0.82 -33.69
CA MET A 93 -15.50 -0.26 -33.11
C MET A 93 -14.98 0.92 -33.93
N SER A 94 -14.46 1.93 -33.25
CA SER A 94 -13.83 3.10 -33.88
C SER A 94 -12.42 3.31 -33.35
N GLY A 95 -11.62 4.15 -34.01
CA GLY A 95 -10.26 4.40 -33.55
C GLY A 95 -9.30 4.80 -34.66
N ARG A 96 -8.05 5.00 -34.27
CA ARG A 96 -6.94 5.36 -35.15
C ARG A 96 -5.75 4.47 -34.86
N VAL A 97 -5.15 3.93 -35.91
CA VAL A 97 -3.95 3.11 -35.83
C VAL A 97 -2.86 3.78 -36.67
N ALA A 98 -1.71 4.00 -36.05
CA ALA A 98 -0.47 4.36 -36.72
C ALA A 98 0.21 3.07 -37.18
N LEU A 99 0.22 2.85 -38.48
CA LEU A 99 1.02 1.83 -39.15
C LEU A 99 2.31 2.46 -39.70
N PRO A 100 3.29 1.66 -40.13
CA PRO A 100 4.48 2.19 -40.80
C PRO A 100 4.16 3.07 -42.03
N THR A 101 3.02 2.82 -42.67
CA THR A 101 2.52 3.57 -43.83
C THR A 101 1.86 4.91 -43.49
N GLY A 102 1.56 5.17 -42.21
CA GLY A 102 0.89 6.38 -41.75
C GLY A 102 -0.20 6.12 -40.70
N ILE A 103 -0.88 7.19 -40.32
CA ILE A 103 -2.00 7.14 -39.36
C ILE A 103 -3.30 7.04 -40.15
N SER A 104 -4.07 5.98 -39.88
CA SER A 104 -5.36 5.73 -40.54
C SER A 104 -6.44 5.42 -39.51
N GLU A 105 -7.68 5.80 -39.82
CA GLU A 105 -8.85 5.43 -39.02
C GLU A 105 -9.28 3.99 -39.28
N LEU A 106 -9.84 3.33 -38.27
CA LEU A 106 -10.33 1.95 -38.38
C LEU A 106 -11.34 1.81 -39.54
N GLN A 107 -12.20 2.80 -39.76
CA GLN A 107 -13.20 2.79 -40.82
C GLN A 107 -12.58 2.74 -42.22
N VAL A 108 -11.45 3.42 -42.44
CA VAL A 108 -10.71 3.38 -43.71
C VAL A 108 -9.97 2.04 -43.84
N LEU A 109 -9.40 1.56 -42.73
CA LEU A 109 -8.66 0.30 -42.68
C LEU A 109 -9.54 -0.93 -42.90
N LYS A 110 -10.86 -0.85 -42.68
CA LYS A 110 -11.82 -1.93 -43.01
C LYS A 110 -11.71 -2.41 -44.45
N GLY A 111 -11.51 -1.50 -45.40
CA GLY A 111 -11.38 -1.85 -46.83
C GLY A 111 -10.10 -2.61 -47.16
N GLN A 112 -9.08 -2.53 -46.29
CA GLN A 112 -7.78 -3.20 -46.45
C GLN A 112 -7.64 -4.42 -45.51
N ALA A 113 -8.53 -4.54 -44.53
CA ALA A 113 -8.51 -5.60 -43.55
C ALA A 113 -9.10 -6.90 -44.12
N ARG A 114 -8.56 -8.04 -43.68
CA ARG A 114 -9.11 -9.34 -44.01
C ARG A 114 -10.35 -9.58 -43.16
N ARG A 115 -11.47 -10.00 -43.75
CA ARG A 115 -12.66 -10.39 -42.99
C ARG A 115 -12.53 -11.84 -42.52
N THR A 116 -12.78 -12.08 -41.24
CA THR A 116 -12.83 -13.41 -40.62
C THR A 116 -14.25 -13.97 -40.66
N ASP A 117 -14.40 -15.29 -40.58
CA ASP A 117 -15.70 -15.99 -40.58
C ASP A 117 -16.62 -15.54 -39.42
N GLU A 118 -16.02 -15.09 -38.31
CA GLU A 118 -16.71 -14.52 -37.13
C GLU A 118 -17.18 -13.06 -37.35
N GLY A 119 -17.02 -12.51 -38.56
CA GLY A 119 -17.44 -11.15 -38.91
C GLY A 119 -16.47 -10.05 -38.48
N ALA A 120 -15.35 -10.38 -37.82
CA ALA A 120 -14.31 -9.43 -37.44
C ALA A 120 -13.41 -9.04 -38.63
N TYR A 121 -12.86 -7.84 -38.56
CA TYR A 121 -11.85 -7.34 -39.49
C TYR A 121 -10.46 -7.50 -38.88
N GLN A 122 -9.58 -8.21 -39.59
CA GLN A 122 -8.20 -8.47 -39.23
C GLN A 122 -7.25 -7.51 -39.91
N LEU A 123 -6.53 -6.74 -39.09
CA LEU A 123 -5.46 -5.86 -39.52
C LEU A 123 -4.12 -6.32 -38.94
N ARG A 124 -3.15 -6.61 -39.80
CA ARG A 124 -1.79 -6.96 -39.37
C ARG A 124 -1.11 -5.76 -38.71
N LEU A 125 -0.52 -6.00 -37.55
CA LEU A 125 0.27 -5.02 -36.80
C LEU A 125 1.75 -5.36 -36.86
N THR A 126 2.57 -4.32 -36.86
CA THR A 126 4.03 -4.42 -36.78
C THR A 126 4.52 -3.91 -35.42
N GLU A 127 5.79 -4.14 -35.08
CA GLU A 127 6.35 -3.69 -33.79
C GLU A 127 6.49 -2.16 -33.67
N ASP A 128 6.22 -1.40 -34.72
CA ASP A 128 6.16 0.06 -34.67
C ASP A 128 4.72 0.58 -34.65
N SER A 129 3.74 -0.33 -34.73
CA SER A 129 2.33 0.03 -34.69
C SER A 129 1.91 0.51 -33.30
N ARG A 130 1.08 1.55 -33.29
CA ARG A 130 0.48 2.10 -32.06
C ARG A 130 -0.86 2.70 -32.39
N GLY A 131 -1.78 2.76 -31.43
CA GLY A 131 -3.10 3.26 -31.77
C GLY A 131 -4.04 3.42 -30.58
N LYS A 132 -5.21 3.94 -30.91
CA LYS A 132 -6.36 4.09 -30.03
C LYS A 132 -7.53 3.35 -30.66
N ILE A 133 -8.13 2.43 -29.91
CA ILE A 133 -9.34 1.70 -30.30
C ILE A 133 -10.41 2.05 -29.26
N VAL A 134 -11.61 2.35 -29.72
CA VAL A 134 -12.76 2.70 -28.88
C VAL A 134 -13.81 1.61 -29.07
N VAL A 135 -14.25 1.05 -27.96
CA VAL A 135 -15.23 -0.03 -27.87
C VAL A 135 -16.27 0.41 -26.84
N GLY A 136 -17.48 0.75 -27.31
CA GLY A 136 -18.51 1.34 -26.46
C GLY A 136 -18.02 2.65 -25.80
N ASP A 137 -18.02 2.67 -24.47
CA ASP A 137 -17.54 3.77 -23.63
C ASP A 137 -16.05 3.70 -23.27
N THR A 138 -15.38 2.62 -23.69
CA THR A 138 -14.05 2.25 -23.24
C THR A 138 -13.05 2.42 -24.38
N THR A 139 -11.92 3.05 -24.07
CA THR A 139 -10.83 3.33 -25.02
C THR A 139 -9.60 2.53 -24.63
N PHE A 140 -9.08 1.75 -25.58
CA PHE A 140 -7.83 1.02 -25.53
C PHE A 140 -6.75 1.79 -26.27
N LEU A 141 -5.72 2.21 -25.56
CA LEU A 141 -4.49 2.76 -26.11
C LEU A 141 -3.46 1.63 -26.16
N PHE A 142 -2.86 1.36 -27.32
CA PHE A 142 -1.85 0.32 -27.43
C PHE A 142 -0.56 0.83 -28.09
N GLN A 143 0.56 0.25 -27.66
CA GLN A 143 1.87 0.51 -28.24
C GLN A 143 2.78 -0.71 -28.03
N PHE A 144 3.61 -1.02 -29.02
CA PHE A 144 4.70 -1.98 -28.85
C PHE A 144 5.91 -1.32 -28.18
N VAL A 145 6.36 -1.90 -27.07
CA VAL A 145 7.48 -1.41 -26.26
C VAL A 145 8.49 -2.53 -26.03
N ALA A 146 9.75 -2.18 -25.79
CA ALA A 146 10.75 -3.15 -25.36
C ALA A 146 10.30 -3.80 -24.04
N PRO A 147 10.38 -5.13 -23.89
CA PRO A 147 9.98 -5.78 -22.65
C PRO A 147 10.84 -5.28 -21.49
N PRO A 148 10.22 -4.88 -20.37
CA PRO A 148 10.98 -4.44 -19.20
C PRO A 148 11.87 -5.60 -18.71
N PRO A 149 13.11 -5.32 -18.28
CA PRO A 149 14.01 -6.36 -17.81
C PRO A 149 13.35 -7.12 -16.67
N VAL A 150 13.32 -8.45 -16.78
CA VAL A 150 12.79 -9.31 -15.72
C VAL A 150 13.72 -9.15 -14.53
N GLN A 151 13.28 -8.41 -13.52
CA GLN A 151 14.01 -8.31 -12.27
C GLN A 151 14.15 -9.73 -11.70
N PRO A 152 15.38 -10.19 -11.40
CA PRO A 152 15.55 -11.48 -10.76
C PRO A 152 14.71 -11.47 -9.47
N LYS A 153 13.93 -12.54 -9.25
CA LYS A 153 13.14 -12.65 -8.02
C LYS A 153 14.07 -12.42 -6.84
N PRO A 154 13.72 -11.54 -5.88
CA PRO A 154 14.56 -11.30 -4.71
C PRO A 154 14.79 -12.64 -4.02
N GLN A 155 16.03 -13.12 -4.07
CA GLN A 155 16.44 -14.28 -3.31
C GLN A 155 16.61 -13.81 -1.88
N LEU A 156 15.86 -14.40 -0.96
CA LEU A 156 16.06 -14.12 0.45
C LEU A 156 17.49 -14.50 0.82
N PRO A 157 18.17 -13.70 1.66
CA PRO A 157 19.50 -14.05 2.15
C PRO A 157 19.49 -15.45 2.74
N VAL A 158 20.54 -16.24 2.47
CA VAL A 158 20.68 -17.62 2.98
C VAL A 158 20.54 -17.67 4.51
N ALA A 159 20.85 -16.58 5.20
CA ALA A 159 20.63 -16.41 6.64
C ALA A 159 19.15 -16.53 7.08
N VAL A 160 18.20 -16.09 6.25
CA VAL A 160 16.76 -16.17 6.51
C VAL A 160 16.21 -17.54 6.12
N LEU A 161 16.70 -18.14 5.01
CA LEU A 161 16.30 -19.49 4.62
C LEU A 161 16.77 -20.58 5.59
N ARG A 162 17.87 -20.35 6.33
CA ARG A 162 18.40 -21.32 7.30
C ARG A 162 17.50 -21.59 8.51
N GLY A 163 16.53 -20.71 8.80
CA GLY A 163 15.65 -20.83 9.96
C GLY A 163 14.24 -21.37 9.68
N ALA A 164 13.79 -21.40 8.43
CA ALA A 164 12.39 -21.69 8.10
C ALA A 164 12.12 -23.15 7.66
N THR A 165 13.16 -23.92 7.33
CA THR A 165 13.02 -25.32 6.86
C THR A 165 13.78 -26.34 7.70
N GLY A 166 14.41 -25.90 8.79
CA GLY A 166 15.08 -26.80 9.72
C GLY A 166 14.05 -27.42 10.65
N ILE A 167 13.53 -28.59 10.31
CA ILE A 167 12.77 -29.41 11.27
C ILE A 167 13.72 -29.69 12.44
N ASP A 168 13.40 -29.16 13.62
CA ASP A 168 14.17 -29.44 14.84
C ASP A 168 13.87 -30.87 15.29
N TRP A 169 14.66 -31.79 14.75
CA TRP A 169 14.56 -33.22 14.97
C TRP A 169 14.58 -33.59 16.45
N ARG A 170 15.23 -32.79 17.32
CA ARG A 170 15.21 -33.05 18.77
C ARG A 170 13.82 -32.82 19.33
N THR A 171 13.19 -31.69 18.99
CA THR A 171 11.82 -31.39 19.44
C THR A 171 10.80 -32.34 18.83
N THR A 172 10.95 -32.71 17.55
CA THR A 172 10.06 -33.66 16.87
C THR A 172 10.17 -35.05 17.50
N ILE A 173 11.38 -35.52 17.83
CA ILE A 173 11.58 -36.80 18.54
C ILE A 173 10.92 -36.74 19.92
N ILE A 174 11.15 -35.68 20.69
CA ILE A 174 10.57 -35.54 22.04
C ILE A 174 9.04 -35.51 21.96
N ALA A 175 8.48 -34.75 21.01
CA ALA A 175 7.04 -34.68 20.80
C ALA A 175 6.45 -36.04 20.36
N ALA A 176 7.14 -36.80 19.50
CA ALA A 176 6.70 -38.12 19.09
C ALA A 176 6.72 -39.13 20.24
N PHE A 177 7.76 -39.12 21.08
CA PHE A 177 7.81 -39.96 22.28
C PHE A 177 6.77 -39.56 23.32
N ALA A 178 6.56 -38.26 23.53
CA ALA A 178 5.51 -37.78 24.40
C ALA A 178 4.14 -38.25 23.90
N PHE A 179 3.85 -38.09 22.61
CA PHE A 179 2.60 -38.56 22.00
C PHE A 179 2.40 -40.07 22.18
N LEU A 180 3.43 -40.87 21.88
CA LEU A 180 3.39 -42.32 22.05
C LEU A 180 3.17 -42.71 23.52
N ALA A 181 3.87 -42.07 24.45
CA ALA A 181 3.74 -42.35 25.88
C ALA A 181 2.33 -42.03 26.40
N HIS A 182 1.72 -40.94 25.96
CA HIS A 182 0.34 -40.60 26.34
C HIS A 182 -0.65 -41.61 25.75
N PHE A 183 -0.49 -42.00 24.49
CA PHE A 183 -1.34 -43.03 23.88
C PHE A 183 -1.18 -44.40 24.55
N LEU A 184 0.03 -44.77 24.95
CA LEU A 184 0.29 -46.02 25.67
C LEU A 184 -0.30 -45.99 27.08
N ALA A 185 -0.23 -44.84 27.77
CA ALA A 185 -0.81 -44.66 29.10
C ALA A 185 -2.35 -44.74 29.05
N ILE A 186 -2.98 -44.08 28.08
CA ILE A 186 -4.42 -44.18 27.85
C ILE A 186 -4.78 -45.63 27.49
N GLY A 187 -4.06 -46.25 26.56
CA GLY A 187 -4.28 -47.65 26.20
C GLY A 187 -4.17 -48.61 27.39
N ALA A 188 -3.21 -48.40 28.29
CA ALA A 188 -3.06 -49.22 29.49
C ALA A 188 -4.21 -49.03 30.50
N MET A 189 -4.73 -47.80 30.65
CA MET A 189 -5.88 -47.54 31.52
C MET A 189 -7.18 -48.19 31.03
N TYR A 190 -7.35 -48.30 29.71
CA TYR A 190 -8.55 -48.86 29.07
C TYR A 190 -8.35 -50.29 28.56
N SER A 191 -7.24 -50.95 28.91
CA SER A 191 -7.01 -52.33 28.50
C SER A 191 -7.42 -53.30 29.61
N ASP A 192 -8.44 -54.11 29.32
CA ASP A 192 -8.87 -55.28 30.12
C ASP A 192 -7.76 -56.33 30.31
N TRP A 193 -6.60 -56.16 29.67
CA TRP A 193 -5.41 -57.01 29.83
C TRP A 193 -4.70 -56.82 31.19
N LEU A 194 -4.94 -55.71 31.88
CA LEU A 194 -4.37 -55.42 33.21
C LEU A 194 -5.33 -55.67 34.38
N ASP A 195 -6.58 -56.08 34.10
CA ASP A 195 -7.56 -56.41 35.14
C ASP A 195 -7.20 -57.77 35.75
N PRO A 196 -7.12 -57.91 37.09
CA PRO A 196 -6.95 -59.22 37.72
C PRO A 196 -8.02 -60.20 37.24
N ILE A 197 -7.60 -61.40 36.83
CA ILE A 197 -8.50 -62.50 36.49
C ILE A 197 -9.22 -62.89 37.78
N VAL A 198 -10.46 -62.43 37.94
CA VAL A 198 -11.35 -62.91 39.00
C VAL A 198 -11.94 -64.22 38.50
N ASP A 199 -11.59 -65.34 39.12
CA ASP A 199 -12.23 -66.64 38.83
C ASP A 199 -13.72 -66.55 39.21
N GLU A 200 -14.56 -66.24 38.24
CA GLU A 200 -16.01 -66.05 38.41
C GLU A 200 -16.66 -67.28 39.08
N GLU A 201 -16.09 -68.47 38.87
CA GLU A 201 -16.56 -69.75 39.42
C GLU A 201 -16.48 -69.81 40.95
N LEU A 202 -15.47 -69.17 41.58
CA LEU A 202 -15.35 -69.10 43.04
C LEU A 202 -16.25 -68.02 43.65
N SER A 203 -16.51 -66.94 42.92
CA SER A 203 -17.36 -65.83 43.38
C SER A 203 -18.85 -66.15 43.27
N LEU A 204 -19.25 -66.85 42.19
CA LEU A 204 -20.62 -67.31 41.97
C LEU A 204 -21.05 -68.38 42.99
N ALA A 205 -20.15 -69.29 43.39
CA ALA A 205 -20.44 -70.30 44.41
C ALA A 205 -20.70 -69.69 45.80
N GLY A 206 -20.00 -68.62 46.16
CA GLY A 206 -20.22 -67.89 47.41
C GLY A 206 -21.51 -67.05 47.42
N LEU A 207 -21.95 -66.59 46.25
CA LEU A 207 -23.18 -65.80 46.08
C LEU A 207 -24.44 -66.66 46.13
N VAL A 208 -24.37 -67.91 45.65
CA VAL A 208 -25.48 -68.88 45.75
C VAL A 208 -25.67 -69.37 47.19
N ASP A 209 -24.59 -69.61 47.94
CA ASP A 209 -24.67 -70.03 49.36
C ASP A 209 -25.14 -68.91 50.31
N THR A 210 -25.03 -67.64 49.89
CA THR A 210 -25.62 -66.49 50.61
C THR A 210 -27.09 -66.26 50.26
N PHE A 211 -27.53 -66.64 49.05
CA PHE A 211 -28.94 -66.58 48.66
C PHE A 211 -29.79 -67.67 49.34
N ASP A 212 -29.22 -68.86 49.56
CA ASP A 212 -29.88 -69.96 50.29
C ASP A 212 -29.99 -69.72 51.81
N LYS A 213 -29.24 -68.76 52.38
CA LYS A 213 -29.25 -68.42 53.81
C LYS A 213 -30.18 -67.26 54.18
N LEU A 214 -30.96 -66.74 53.23
CA LEU A 214 -31.95 -65.70 53.52
C LEU A 214 -33.21 -66.31 54.16
N PRO A 215 -33.63 -65.84 55.36
CA PRO A 215 -34.89 -66.30 55.96
C PRO A 215 -36.10 -65.87 55.12
N PRO A 216 -37.19 -66.66 55.10
CA PRO A 216 -38.37 -66.36 54.29
C PRO A 216 -38.98 -65.01 54.70
N PRO A 217 -39.44 -64.21 53.72
CA PRO A 217 -39.84 -62.83 53.97
C PRO A 217 -41.07 -62.74 54.89
N PRO A 218 -41.09 -61.83 55.87
CA PRO A 218 -42.31 -61.47 56.58
C PRO A 218 -43.33 -60.79 55.63
N PRO A 219 -44.64 -60.89 55.93
CA PRO A 219 -45.70 -60.39 55.06
C PRO A 219 -45.63 -58.89 54.77
N ILE A 220 -46.04 -58.57 53.54
CA ILE A 220 -46.10 -57.26 52.90
C ILE A 220 -47.01 -56.31 53.69
N GLU A 221 -46.48 -55.18 54.16
CA GLU A 221 -47.26 -53.95 54.36
C GLU A 221 -46.98 -53.00 53.20
N GLU A 222 -48.00 -52.85 52.38
CA GLU A 222 -48.07 -52.01 51.20
C GLU A 222 -48.24 -50.55 51.64
N LYS A 223 -47.25 -49.68 51.38
CA LYS A 223 -47.55 -48.26 51.15
C LYS A 223 -46.59 -47.61 50.17
N VAL A 224 -47.21 -47.27 49.06
CA VAL A 224 -46.80 -46.49 47.89
C VAL A 224 -46.18 -45.14 48.24
N GLU A 225 -45.12 -44.77 47.52
CA GLU A 225 -44.80 -43.42 47.00
C GLU A 225 -43.49 -43.55 46.18
N GLU A 226 -43.60 -43.95 44.90
CA GLU A 226 -43.63 -43.08 43.72
C GLU A 226 -42.33 -42.27 43.47
N VAL A 227 -41.43 -42.93 42.72
CA VAL A 227 -40.59 -42.45 41.63
C VAL A 227 -40.20 -40.96 41.59
N THR A 228 -38.91 -40.71 41.77
CA THR A 228 -38.17 -39.76 40.92
C THR A 228 -36.79 -40.34 40.60
N GLU A 229 -36.68 -40.95 39.41
CA GLU A 229 -35.41 -41.15 38.73
C GLU A 229 -34.90 -39.81 38.19
N THR A 230 -33.65 -39.46 38.52
CA THR A 230 -32.81 -38.54 37.75
C THR A 230 -31.38 -39.01 38.01
N ALA A 231 -30.77 -39.63 36.99
CA ALA A 231 -29.67 -39.06 36.21
C ALA A 231 -28.31 -39.19 36.93
N THR A 232 -27.17 -39.53 36.32
CA THR A 232 -26.80 -39.63 34.91
C THR A 232 -25.55 -40.51 34.84
N GLU A 233 -25.50 -41.28 33.77
CA GLU A 233 -24.38 -42.04 33.24
C GLU A 233 -23.26 -41.12 32.69
N ALA A 234 -22.02 -41.59 32.70
CA ALA A 234 -20.98 -41.09 31.80
C ALA A 234 -20.13 -42.27 31.32
N LYS A 235 -20.27 -42.64 30.04
CA LYS A 235 -19.23 -43.34 29.29
C LYS A 235 -19.29 -42.95 27.80
N GLU A 236 -18.14 -42.52 27.31
CA GLU A 236 -17.76 -42.27 25.91
C GLU A 236 -17.13 -43.59 25.38
N GLU A 237 -17.44 -44.09 24.18
CA GLU A 237 -16.66 -43.85 22.95
C GLU A 237 -17.36 -44.45 21.69
N ALA A 238 -17.37 -43.66 20.60
CA ALA A 238 -17.14 -43.90 19.14
C ALA A 238 -17.39 -45.28 18.43
N PRO A 239 -17.39 -45.38 17.07
CA PRO A 239 -17.78 -44.46 15.97
C PRO A 239 -18.65 -45.15 14.87
N THR A 240 -19.14 -44.41 13.85
CA THR A 240 -19.11 -44.73 12.38
C THR A 240 -20.08 -43.84 11.55
N THR A 241 -19.58 -43.30 10.43
CA THR A 241 -20.30 -42.57 9.36
C THR A 241 -21.05 -43.54 8.42
N PRO A 242 -22.16 -43.19 7.68
CA PRO A 242 -22.18 -42.10 6.68
C PRO A 242 -23.49 -41.31 6.43
N ARG A 243 -23.30 -40.02 6.07
CA ARG A 243 -24.08 -39.06 5.22
C ARG A 243 -25.47 -39.51 4.68
N PRO A 244 -26.57 -38.70 4.74
CA PRO A 244 -26.74 -37.50 3.89
C PRO A 244 -27.46 -36.25 4.47
N THR A 245 -27.18 -35.13 3.79
CA THR A 245 -27.86 -33.80 3.78
C THR A 245 -29.39 -33.89 3.52
N PRO A 246 -30.23 -32.82 3.60
CA PRO A 246 -30.01 -31.39 3.88
C PRO A 246 -31.06 -30.76 4.84
N SER A 247 -30.94 -29.45 5.16
CA SER A 247 -32.03 -28.44 5.07
C SER A 247 -32.08 -27.40 6.21
N LYS A 248 -31.81 -26.15 5.80
CA LYS A 248 -32.48 -24.87 6.11
C LYS A 248 -33.33 -24.69 7.38
N GLY A 249 -33.12 -23.52 8.00
CA GLY A 249 -34.14 -22.70 8.67
C GLY A 249 -33.62 -22.12 9.98
N LYS A 250 -33.11 -20.89 10.04
CA LYS A 250 -33.83 -19.67 10.47
C LYS A 250 -34.64 -19.95 11.77
N THR A 251 -34.40 -19.29 12.90
CA THR A 251 -34.69 -17.86 13.13
C THR A 251 -34.03 -17.39 14.45
N ALA A 252 -33.63 -16.12 14.49
CA ALA A 252 -33.17 -15.33 15.65
C ALA A 252 -34.33 -15.03 16.64
N PRO A 253 -34.24 -14.13 17.66
CA PRO A 253 -33.11 -13.30 18.15
C PRO A 253 -33.00 -13.21 19.70
N ASP A 254 -31.91 -12.65 20.24
CA ASP A 254 -32.04 -11.65 21.31
C ASP A 254 -30.86 -10.65 21.38
N LYS A 255 -31.20 -9.41 21.73
CA LYS A 255 -30.36 -8.21 21.86
C LYS A 255 -29.70 -8.21 23.26
N GLY A 256 -28.60 -7.51 23.57
CA GLY A 256 -27.75 -6.57 22.85
C GLY A 256 -26.79 -5.87 23.84
N SER A 257 -25.81 -5.11 23.36
CA SER A 257 -25.35 -3.84 23.98
C SER A 257 -24.36 -3.07 23.09
N SER A 258 -24.77 -1.83 22.82
CA SER A 258 -24.04 -0.56 22.58
C SER A 258 -22.70 -0.48 21.82
N GLY A 259 -22.75 0.23 20.69
CA GLY A 259 -21.62 0.83 19.97
C GLY A 259 -22.14 1.54 18.71
N GLY A 260 -22.61 2.78 18.84
CA GLY A 260 -23.22 3.52 17.74
C GLY A 260 -22.21 3.96 16.69
N SER A 261 -22.10 3.20 15.59
CA SER A 261 -21.56 3.68 14.32
C SER A 261 -22.70 4.26 13.48
N MET A 262 -22.49 5.44 12.88
CA MET A 262 -23.43 6.02 11.91
C MET A 262 -23.72 4.99 10.82
N SER A 263 -24.99 4.86 10.43
CA SER A 263 -25.36 3.90 9.39
C SER A 263 -24.78 4.33 8.05
N SER A 264 -24.43 3.37 7.19
CA SER A 264 -23.92 3.65 5.84
C SER A 264 -24.88 4.48 4.99
N ALA A 265 -26.17 4.46 5.32
CA ALA A 265 -27.20 5.29 4.69
C ALA A 265 -27.09 6.77 5.10
N GLU A 266 -26.79 7.06 6.38
CA GLU A 266 -26.57 8.44 6.84
C GLU A 266 -25.24 9.00 6.32
N VAL A 267 -24.21 8.17 6.20
CA VAL A 267 -22.93 8.58 5.58
C VAL A 267 -23.12 8.89 4.09
N ALA A 268 -23.94 8.10 3.38
CA ALA A 268 -24.26 8.36 1.97
C ALA A 268 -25.15 9.60 1.77
N ALA A 269 -26.06 9.87 2.70
CA ALA A 269 -26.85 11.10 2.68
C ALA A 269 -25.97 12.35 2.89
N LEU A 270 -25.04 12.27 3.85
CA LEU A 270 -24.12 13.37 4.16
C LEU A 270 -23.11 13.62 3.02
N SER A 271 -22.65 12.58 2.32
CA SER A 271 -21.79 12.76 1.14
C SER A 271 -22.51 13.40 -0.04
N ASN A 272 -23.79 13.07 -0.25
CA ASN A 272 -24.60 13.68 -1.31
C ASN A 272 -24.91 15.16 -1.00
N GLU A 273 -25.09 15.51 0.26
CA GLU A 273 -25.30 16.88 0.70
C GLU A 273 -24.02 17.74 0.56
N LEU A 274 -22.86 17.15 0.85
CA LEU A 274 -21.55 17.78 0.62
C LEU A 274 -21.23 17.97 -0.88
N ASP A 275 -21.61 17.02 -1.74
CA ASP A 275 -21.44 17.16 -3.19
C ASP A 275 -22.33 18.28 -3.76
N GLN A 276 -23.56 18.44 -3.26
CA GLN A 276 -24.44 19.54 -3.65
C GLN A 276 -23.91 20.91 -3.18
N LEU A 277 -23.36 20.98 -1.96
CA LEU A 277 -22.71 22.19 -1.47
C LEU A 277 -21.43 22.53 -2.25
N SER A 278 -20.69 21.52 -2.72
CA SER A 278 -19.50 21.72 -3.57
C SER A 278 -19.87 22.26 -4.97
N MET A 279 -20.99 21.80 -5.55
CA MET A 279 -21.50 22.30 -6.83
C MET A 279 -22.12 23.70 -6.71
N LEU A 280 -22.82 23.99 -5.61
CA LEU A 280 -23.35 25.33 -5.33
C LEU A 280 -22.24 26.36 -5.10
N THR A 281 -21.14 25.95 -4.45
CA THR A 281 -19.96 26.81 -4.29
C THR A 281 -19.18 26.99 -5.60
N LEU A 282 -19.15 26.00 -6.48
CA LEU A 282 -18.61 26.15 -7.84
C LEU A 282 -19.47 27.07 -8.72
N GLY A 283 -20.79 27.00 -8.58
CA GLY A 283 -21.74 27.89 -9.27
C GLY A 283 -21.68 29.33 -8.76
N ALA A 284 -21.43 29.53 -7.47
CA ALA A 284 -21.23 30.86 -6.87
C ALA A 284 -19.89 31.49 -7.27
N LEU A 285 -18.86 30.69 -7.57
CA LEU A 285 -17.54 31.18 -8.00
C LEU A 285 -17.48 31.52 -9.49
N ALA A 286 -18.43 31.01 -10.29
CA ALA A 286 -18.51 31.26 -11.73
C ALA A 286 -19.26 32.55 -12.13
N SER A 287 -19.82 33.31 -11.17
CA SER A 287 -20.75 34.42 -11.46
C SER A 287 -20.19 35.84 -11.33
N THR A 288 -18.87 36.04 -11.31
CA THR A 288 -18.28 37.39 -11.25
C THR A 288 -17.72 37.89 -12.59
N GLY A 289 -18.59 38.54 -13.37
CA GLY A 289 -18.24 39.66 -14.26
C GLY A 289 -17.96 39.34 -15.75
N PRO A 290 -18.25 40.29 -16.67
CA PRO A 290 -18.20 40.09 -18.13
C PRO A 290 -16.79 39.92 -18.72
N ALA A 291 -15.74 39.88 -17.90
CA ALA A 291 -14.35 39.73 -18.35
C ALA A 291 -13.95 38.27 -18.63
N THR A 292 -14.73 37.27 -18.18
CA THR A 292 -14.38 35.85 -18.31
C THR A 292 -15.16 35.11 -19.41
N ALA A 293 -16.24 35.69 -19.93
CA ALA A 293 -17.02 35.10 -21.02
C ALA A 293 -16.29 35.09 -22.37
N GLY A 294 -15.45 36.09 -22.65
CA GLY A 294 -14.66 36.17 -23.90
C GLY A 294 -13.46 35.22 -23.95
N VAL A 295 -13.01 34.72 -22.80
CA VAL A 295 -11.79 33.88 -22.69
C VAL A 295 -12.06 32.41 -23.04
N LEU A 296 -13.32 31.97 -22.97
CA LEU A 296 -13.70 30.60 -23.35
C LEU A 296 -14.12 30.46 -24.83
N GLN A 297 -14.32 31.57 -25.55
CA GLN A 297 -14.80 31.54 -26.94
C GLN A 297 -13.70 31.74 -27.98
N GLY A 298 -12.52 32.25 -27.57
CA GLY A 298 -11.42 32.61 -28.47
C GLY A 298 -10.19 31.70 -28.45
N GLY A 299 -10.09 30.70 -27.56
CA GLY A 299 -8.98 29.74 -27.55
C GLY A 299 -7.59 30.29 -27.15
N ASP A 300 -7.39 31.59 -27.08
CA ASP A 300 -6.15 32.21 -26.64
C ASP A 300 -6.22 32.58 -25.15
N VAL A 301 -5.79 31.64 -24.30
CA VAL A 301 -5.57 31.92 -22.89
C VAL A 301 -4.20 32.60 -22.75
N PRO A 302 -4.09 33.81 -22.16
CA PRO A 302 -2.81 34.48 -21.98
C PRO A 302 -1.94 33.66 -21.02
N THR A 303 -1.03 32.87 -21.59
CA THR A 303 -0.11 31.98 -20.86
C THR A 303 0.74 32.76 -19.86
N GLY A 304 1.05 34.03 -20.13
CA GLY A 304 1.83 34.88 -19.22
C GLY A 304 1.15 35.16 -17.87
N ALA A 305 -0.19 35.29 -17.84
CA ALA A 305 -0.92 35.47 -16.58
C ALA A 305 -1.02 34.16 -15.79
N LEU A 306 -1.08 33.03 -16.50
CA LEU A 306 -1.05 31.69 -15.92
C LEU A 306 0.34 31.32 -15.41
N ASP A 307 1.40 31.72 -16.11
CA ASP A 307 2.81 31.54 -15.70
C ASP A 307 3.13 32.41 -14.47
N ALA A 308 2.62 33.65 -14.41
CA ALA A 308 2.77 34.49 -13.24
C ALA A 308 1.99 33.97 -12.03
N ALA A 309 0.79 33.41 -12.24
CA ALA A 309 0.00 32.76 -11.18
C ALA A 309 0.64 31.44 -10.71
N ALA A 310 1.18 30.63 -11.63
CA ALA A 310 1.91 29.41 -11.32
C ALA A 310 3.26 29.68 -10.63
N ALA A 311 3.88 30.83 -10.88
CA ALA A 311 5.07 31.31 -10.18
C ALA A 311 4.78 31.97 -8.82
N SER A 312 3.51 32.21 -8.48
CA SER A 312 3.12 32.83 -7.21
C SER A 312 2.81 31.78 -6.13
N ASN A 313 3.25 32.04 -4.90
CA ASN A 313 3.01 31.16 -3.73
C ASN A 313 1.53 31.04 -3.31
N ALA A 314 0.59 31.56 -4.10
CA ALA A 314 -0.84 31.58 -3.81
C ALA A 314 -1.58 30.30 -4.29
N GLY A 315 -0.90 29.40 -5.02
CA GLY A 315 -1.55 28.33 -5.79
C GLY A 315 -1.63 26.93 -5.14
N VAL A 316 -1.39 26.77 -3.84
CA VAL A 316 -1.46 25.43 -3.18
C VAL A 316 -2.45 25.44 -2.03
N GLY A 317 -3.72 25.16 -2.37
CA GLY A 317 -4.74 24.71 -1.43
C GLY A 317 -4.85 23.19 -1.45
N VAL A 318 -5.06 22.59 -0.27
CA VAL A 318 -5.14 21.13 -0.08
C VAL A 318 -6.36 20.59 -0.86
N GLY A 319 -6.11 19.79 -1.91
CA GLY A 319 -7.17 19.07 -2.63
C GLY A 319 -7.03 18.93 -4.15
N GLY A 320 -6.09 19.63 -4.80
CA GLY A 320 -5.91 19.58 -6.26
C GLY A 320 -4.57 18.95 -6.66
N GLY A 321 -4.60 17.98 -7.58
CA GLY A 321 -3.42 17.23 -8.02
C GLY A 321 -2.27 18.08 -8.60
N LEU A 322 -1.07 17.51 -8.52
CA LEU A 322 0.20 18.04 -9.00
C LEU A 322 0.14 18.52 -10.46
N LYS A 323 0.45 19.79 -10.71
CA LYS A 323 0.74 20.33 -12.04
C LYS A 323 2.26 20.49 -12.15
N LEU A 324 2.90 19.74 -13.04
CA LEU A 324 4.28 20.01 -13.44
C LEU A 324 4.31 21.28 -14.30
N GLY A 325 5.17 22.23 -13.92
CA GLY A 325 5.42 23.45 -14.66
C GLY A 325 6.04 23.21 -16.05
N SER A 326 5.68 24.08 -16.99
CA SER A 326 6.25 24.19 -18.32
C SER A 326 7.63 24.85 -18.23
N GLY A 327 8.70 24.06 -18.29
CA GLY A 327 10.07 24.61 -18.17
C GLY A 327 11.18 23.59 -18.41
N GLY A 328 11.09 22.82 -19.49
CA GLY A 328 12.15 21.91 -19.91
C GLY A 328 11.82 21.32 -21.27
N GLY A 329 12.52 21.77 -22.30
CA GLY A 329 12.35 21.23 -23.65
C GLY A 329 12.48 19.71 -23.67
N ALA A 330 11.75 19.07 -24.59
CA ALA A 330 11.67 17.62 -24.71
C ALA A 330 13.06 16.96 -24.65
N ILE A 331 13.25 16.07 -23.67
CA ILE A 331 14.46 15.24 -23.56
C ILE A 331 14.56 14.37 -24.82
N ARG A 332 15.60 14.62 -25.62
CA ARG A 332 15.97 13.78 -26.76
C ARG A 332 16.66 12.52 -26.25
N PRO A 333 16.11 11.31 -26.49
CA PRO A 333 16.79 10.08 -26.14
C PRO A 333 18.07 9.94 -26.98
N GLY A 334 19.24 9.83 -26.34
CA GLY A 334 20.50 9.46 -27.00
C GLY A 334 21.64 10.48 -26.95
N GLN A 335 21.46 11.67 -26.38
CA GLN A 335 22.57 12.61 -26.15
C GLN A 335 22.97 12.58 -24.67
N GLY A 336 24.22 12.20 -24.42
CA GLY A 336 24.68 11.64 -23.15
C GLY A 336 24.60 12.58 -21.95
N THR A 337 23.94 12.12 -20.90
CA THR A 337 24.37 12.28 -19.52
C THR A 337 23.61 11.25 -18.68
N GLY A 338 24.35 10.36 -18.01
CA GLY A 338 23.78 9.20 -17.32
C GLY A 338 23.08 9.54 -16.00
N LEU A 339 22.13 8.68 -15.62
CA LEU A 339 21.36 8.70 -14.36
C LEU A 339 22.22 8.66 -13.07
N GLY A 340 23.53 8.43 -13.18
CA GLY A 340 24.48 8.48 -12.06
C GLY A 340 24.80 9.89 -11.56
N SER A 341 24.31 10.94 -12.22
CA SER A 341 24.49 12.35 -11.81
C SER A 341 23.31 12.90 -10.98
N ILE A 342 22.28 12.11 -10.69
CA ILE A 342 21.07 12.55 -9.97
C ILE A 342 21.27 12.64 -8.45
N GLY A 343 22.43 12.22 -7.91
CA GLY A 343 22.65 12.17 -6.46
C GLY A 343 23.96 12.75 -5.92
N THR A 344 24.90 13.18 -6.77
CA THR A 344 26.21 13.61 -6.28
C THR A 344 26.55 15.04 -6.67
N THR A 345 26.90 15.77 -5.61
CA THR A 345 27.68 17.01 -5.53
C THR A 345 26.98 18.32 -5.88
N GLY A 346 26.70 19.07 -4.82
CA GLY A 346 26.96 20.50 -4.85
C GLY A 346 28.41 20.77 -5.26
N LYS A 347 28.59 21.91 -5.93
CA LYS A 347 29.83 22.55 -6.37
C LYS A 347 30.35 22.14 -7.77
N GLY A 348 30.04 23.03 -8.73
CA GLY A 348 30.78 23.40 -9.97
C GLY A 348 31.26 22.27 -10.89
N THR A 349 31.00 22.26 -12.19
CA THR A 349 31.39 23.32 -13.15
C THR A 349 30.67 23.11 -14.48
N GLU A 350 30.20 24.22 -15.06
CA GLU A 350 29.84 24.50 -16.47
C GLU A 350 29.29 23.38 -17.37
N GLY A 351 27.99 23.51 -17.71
CA GLY A 351 27.34 22.76 -18.80
C GLY A 351 25.84 22.65 -18.56
N GLY A 352 25.09 23.68 -19.00
CA GLY A 352 23.68 23.91 -18.66
C GLY A 352 22.75 22.72 -18.88
N THR A 353 22.18 22.24 -17.77
CA THR A 353 20.90 21.53 -17.71
C THR A 353 20.02 22.31 -16.74
N GLY A 354 18.73 22.42 -17.06
CA GLY A 354 17.80 23.30 -16.37
C GLY A 354 17.87 23.15 -14.85
N THR A 355 17.95 24.28 -14.16
CA THR A 355 17.94 24.32 -12.69
C THR A 355 16.67 23.63 -12.21
N VAL A 356 16.82 22.53 -11.48
CA VAL A 356 15.74 21.97 -10.66
C VAL A 356 15.32 23.08 -9.71
N GLN A 357 14.20 23.76 -10.01
CA GLN A 357 13.52 24.54 -8.99
C GLN A 357 12.86 23.53 -8.06
N GLU A 358 13.57 23.21 -6.98
CA GLU A 358 12.97 22.59 -5.82
C GLU A 358 11.75 23.45 -5.44
N VAL A 359 10.55 22.88 -5.60
CA VAL A 359 9.31 23.53 -5.17
C VAL A 359 9.37 23.55 -3.64
N LYS A 360 9.96 24.62 -3.13
CA LYS A 360 10.21 24.81 -1.72
C LYS A 360 8.85 25.00 -1.04
N GLY A 361 8.40 23.97 -0.32
CA GLY A 361 7.20 24.07 0.51
C GLY A 361 7.29 25.27 1.47
N PRO A 362 6.16 25.72 2.04
CA PRO A 362 6.12 26.90 2.91
C PRO A 362 7.15 26.74 4.02
N THR A 363 8.17 27.59 4.05
CA THR A 363 9.22 27.49 5.05
C THR A 363 8.85 28.24 6.30
N GLY A 364 8.90 27.55 7.44
CA GLY A 364 8.73 28.17 8.74
C GLY A 364 10.05 28.65 9.32
N ASN A 365 10.02 29.77 10.02
CA ASN A 365 11.10 30.17 10.92
C ASN A 365 10.64 30.10 12.38
N ALA A 366 11.58 29.72 13.24
CA ALA A 366 11.44 29.81 14.68
C ALA A 366 12.46 30.82 15.17
N GLN A 367 11.99 31.98 15.61
CA GLN A 367 12.82 33.01 16.21
C GLN A 367 12.76 32.84 17.71
N VAL A 368 13.94 32.75 18.34
CA VAL A 368 14.02 32.72 19.80
C VAL A 368 14.50 34.09 20.24
N SER A 369 13.68 34.78 21.01
CA SER A 369 14.03 36.08 21.60
C SER A 369 14.98 35.89 22.78
N SER A 370 15.56 36.99 23.26
CA SER A 370 16.43 36.99 24.44
C SER A 370 15.78 36.22 25.60
N SER A 371 16.45 35.17 26.06
CA SER A 371 16.01 34.40 27.23
C SER A 371 16.29 35.20 28.50
N VAL A 372 15.29 35.29 29.37
CA VAL A 372 15.44 35.87 30.71
C VAL A 372 15.73 34.72 31.67
N THR A 373 16.87 34.76 32.34
CA THR A 373 17.23 33.75 33.34
C THR A 373 17.11 34.33 34.74
N VAL A 374 16.37 33.64 35.60
CA VAL A 374 16.36 33.85 37.05
C VAL A 374 17.32 32.80 37.64
N GLY A 375 18.52 33.26 38.00
CA GLY A 375 19.70 32.43 38.31
C GLY A 375 20.83 32.64 37.28
N THR A 376 22.09 32.51 37.70
CA THR A 376 23.24 32.64 36.80
C THR A 376 23.49 31.30 36.10
N VAL A 377 23.28 31.27 34.79
CA VAL A 377 23.59 30.13 33.91
C VAL A 377 24.39 30.65 32.74
N SER A 378 25.70 30.34 32.74
CA SER A 378 26.68 30.95 31.83
C SER A 378 26.42 30.70 30.34
N ASN A 379 25.75 29.60 29.99
CA ASN A 379 25.49 29.19 28.61
C ASN A 379 24.00 29.22 28.20
N ALA A 380 23.11 29.81 29.00
CA ALA A 380 21.67 29.75 28.76
C ALA A 380 21.25 30.23 27.36
N GLN A 381 21.71 31.42 26.94
CA GLN A 381 21.44 31.92 25.59
C GLN A 381 21.98 30.98 24.51
N SER A 382 23.20 30.45 24.68
CA SER A 382 23.86 29.59 23.68
C SER A 382 23.14 28.26 23.50
N VAL A 383 22.72 27.64 24.61
CA VAL A 383 21.98 26.37 24.61
C VAL A 383 20.61 26.56 23.94
N ILE A 384 19.90 27.63 24.29
CA ILE A 384 18.59 27.95 23.70
C ILE A 384 18.70 28.30 22.21
N ALA A 385 19.72 29.07 21.83
CA ALA A 385 19.99 29.38 20.42
C ALA A 385 20.29 28.11 19.62
N GLY A 386 21.02 27.15 20.19
CA GLY A 386 21.28 25.84 19.60
C GLY A 386 20.03 24.99 19.38
N MET A 387 18.99 25.17 20.20
CA MET A 387 17.72 24.46 20.05
C MET A 387 16.84 24.99 18.91
N ARG A 388 17.12 26.18 18.37
CA ARG A 388 16.34 26.84 17.31
C ARG A 388 16.11 25.95 16.09
N ALA A 389 17.13 25.20 15.67
CA ALA A 389 17.01 24.27 14.54
C ALA A 389 16.04 23.10 14.84
N GLY A 390 15.95 22.68 16.10
CA GLY A 390 14.95 21.71 16.55
C GLY A 390 13.54 22.30 16.55
N PHE A 391 13.37 23.50 17.11
CA PHE A 391 12.08 24.19 17.14
C PHE A 391 11.55 24.48 15.72
N ARG A 392 12.42 24.89 14.81
CA ARG A 392 12.07 25.08 13.39
C ARG A 392 11.57 23.78 12.74
N ARG A 393 12.17 22.62 13.06
CA ARG A 393 11.70 21.32 12.56
C ARG A 393 10.31 20.97 13.08
N CYS A 394 10.06 21.18 14.38
CA CYS A 394 8.72 20.98 14.97
C CYS A 394 7.65 21.81 14.24
N TYR A 395 7.95 23.07 13.96
CA TYR A 395 7.04 23.97 13.27
C TYR A 395 6.87 23.65 11.78
N GLN A 396 7.97 23.31 11.08
CA GLN A 396 7.93 22.93 9.66
C GLN A 396 7.06 21.69 9.43
N GLN A 397 7.11 20.71 10.34
CA GLN A 397 6.27 19.52 10.26
C GLN A 397 4.77 19.86 10.30
N ALA A 398 4.39 20.83 11.11
CA ALA A 398 3.00 21.29 11.19
C ALA A 398 2.61 22.19 10.01
N LEU A 399 3.53 23.00 9.48
CA LEU A 399 3.30 23.81 8.27
C LEU A 399 3.05 22.96 7.02
N ASN A 400 3.65 21.77 6.96
CA ASN A 400 3.41 20.82 5.87
C ASN A 400 1.98 20.25 5.89
N GLN A 401 1.29 20.31 7.05
CA GLN A 401 -0.09 19.86 7.20
C GLN A 401 -1.07 21.03 7.06
N ASN A 402 -0.78 22.17 7.68
CA ASN A 402 -1.61 23.37 7.67
C ASN A 402 -0.74 24.61 7.36
N PRO A 403 -0.85 25.22 6.15
CA PRO A 403 0.02 26.32 5.73
C PRO A 403 -0.17 27.68 6.43
N ASP A 404 -1.20 27.81 7.27
CA ASP A 404 -1.65 29.06 7.90
C ASP A 404 -1.45 29.10 9.42
N ILE A 405 -0.67 28.17 9.97
CA ILE A 405 -0.31 28.18 11.39
C ILE A 405 0.71 29.29 11.68
N GLN A 406 0.49 30.06 12.75
CA GLN A 406 1.40 31.09 13.25
C GLN A 406 1.15 31.31 14.74
N GLY A 407 2.18 31.67 15.49
CA GLY A 407 2.01 31.98 16.92
C GLY A 407 3.30 32.07 17.69
N SER A 408 3.19 32.13 19.01
CA SER A 408 4.35 32.15 19.91
C SER A 408 4.18 31.24 21.10
N ILE A 409 5.30 30.74 21.62
CA ILE A 409 5.38 29.90 22.81
C ILE A 409 6.27 30.59 23.83
N LYS A 410 5.75 30.82 25.04
CA LYS A 410 6.58 31.18 26.19
C LYS A 410 7.03 29.90 26.87
N LEU A 411 8.31 29.59 26.73
CA LEU A 411 8.92 28.39 27.31
C LEU A 411 9.52 28.74 28.68
N THR A 412 9.14 27.99 29.71
CA THR A 412 9.76 28.09 31.04
C THR A 412 10.48 26.78 31.33
N ILE A 413 11.80 26.84 31.48
CA ILE A 413 12.69 25.71 31.70
C ILE A 413 13.23 25.80 33.12
N ARG A 414 13.04 24.75 33.92
CA ARG A 414 13.68 24.60 35.23
C ARG A 414 14.93 23.77 35.08
N VAL A 415 16.06 24.32 35.52
CA VAL A 415 17.39 23.73 35.45
C VAL A 415 17.80 23.26 36.84
N GLY A 416 18.21 22.00 36.94
CA GLY A 416 18.69 21.36 38.16
C GLY A 416 20.17 21.64 38.45
N PRO A 417 20.69 21.14 39.58
CA PRO A 417 22.04 21.44 40.06
C PRO A 417 23.15 20.93 39.14
N GLY A 418 22.93 19.86 38.38
CA GLY A 418 23.89 19.36 37.37
C GLY A 418 23.73 20.02 36.00
N GLY A 419 22.84 21.00 35.85
CA GLY A 419 22.53 21.65 34.56
C GLY A 419 21.53 20.87 33.71
N GLU A 420 21.02 19.74 34.17
CA GLU A 420 19.93 18.99 33.54
C GLU A 420 18.60 19.74 33.63
N VAL A 421 17.70 19.49 32.67
CA VAL A 421 16.37 20.08 32.70
C VAL A 421 15.44 19.25 33.59
N SER A 422 15.07 19.79 34.74
CA SER A 422 14.17 19.13 35.72
C SER A 422 12.69 19.31 35.38
N GLY A 423 12.34 20.33 34.59
CA GLY A 423 10.98 20.55 34.14
C GLY A 423 10.87 21.59 33.02
N VAL A 424 9.88 21.41 32.17
CA VAL A 424 9.55 22.34 31.08
C VAL A 424 8.04 22.55 31.05
N SER A 425 7.63 23.81 30.93
CA SER A 425 6.26 24.19 30.61
C SER A 425 6.24 25.17 29.45
N ALA A 426 5.41 24.91 28.44
CA ALA A 426 5.17 25.80 27.32
C ALA A 426 3.78 26.42 27.39
N THR A 427 3.70 27.75 27.28
CA THR A 427 2.44 28.48 27.15
C THR A 427 2.29 28.96 25.71
N PRO A 428 1.43 28.33 24.88
CA PRO A 428 1.19 28.76 23.52
C PRO A 428 0.30 30.01 23.46
N SER A 429 0.42 30.74 22.35
CA SER A 429 -0.38 31.90 22.00
C SER A 429 -0.53 31.97 20.48
N GLY A 430 -1.72 32.30 19.98
CA GLY A 430 -2.04 32.27 18.55
C GLY A 430 -2.53 30.90 18.07
N ASN A 431 -2.43 30.67 16.76
CA ASN A 431 -2.93 29.46 16.09
C ASN A 431 -1.82 28.40 15.98
N LEU A 432 -1.45 27.83 17.13
CA LEU A 432 -0.45 26.77 17.22
C LEU A 432 -1.11 25.44 17.64
N PRO A 433 -0.97 24.37 16.84
CA PRO A 433 -1.54 23.08 17.21
C PRO A 433 -0.78 22.46 18.41
N PRO A 434 -1.45 21.66 19.26
CA PRO A 434 -0.84 21.03 20.44
C PRO A 434 0.38 20.15 20.10
N SER A 435 0.43 19.59 18.89
CA SER A 435 1.55 18.78 18.40
C SER A 435 2.88 19.57 18.34
N VAL A 436 2.83 20.86 17.97
CA VAL A 436 4.04 21.71 17.94
C VAL A 436 4.49 22.03 19.36
N VAL A 437 3.55 22.31 20.25
CA VAL A 437 3.84 22.60 21.67
C VAL A 437 4.54 21.42 22.32
N ALA A 438 3.98 20.21 22.16
CA ALA A 438 4.57 18.98 22.69
C ALA A 438 5.97 18.70 22.10
N CYS A 439 6.17 18.91 20.79
CA CYS A 439 7.47 18.73 20.14
C CYS A 439 8.52 19.72 20.67
N VAL A 440 8.15 20.99 20.87
CA VAL A 440 9.03 22.03 21.43
C VAL A 440 9.38 21.72 22.89
N GLU A 441 8.41 21.30 23.69
CA GLU A 441 8.65 20.88 25.08
C GLU A 441 9.61 19.68 25.15
N ALA A 442 9.39 18.65 24.33
CA ALA A 442 10.27 17.49 24.27
C ALA A 442 11.70 17.88 23.88
N ARG A 443 11.85 18.82 22.93
CA ARG A 443 13.17 19.30 22.52
C ARG A 443 13.87 20.10 23.63
N ALA A 444 13.12 20.88 24.39
CA ALA A 444 13.65 21.64 25.52
C ALA A 444 14.03 20.74 26.70
N ARG A 445 13.28 19.67 26.96
CA ARG A 445 13.60 18.66 28.00
C ARG A 445 14.91 17.93 27.73
N ALA A 446 15.29 17.76 26.47
CA ALA A 446 16.56 17.15 26.07
C ALA A 446 17.76 18.12 26.14
N GLY A 447 17.56 19.34 26.65
CA GLY A 447 18.63 20.32 26.81
C GLY A 447 19.58 20.01 27.97
N GLN A 448 20.84 20.42 27.81
CA GLN A 448 21.82 20.43 28.89
C GLN A 448 22.37 21.86 29.04
N PHE A 449 22.21 22.42 30.23
CA PHE A 449 22.74 23.72 30.61
C PHE A 449 24.01 23.54 31.45
N ALA A 450 24.75 24.64 31.64
CA ALA A 450 25.79 24.69 32.65
C ALA A 450 25.14 24.66 34.05
N PRO A 451 25.79 24.03 35.05
CA PRO A 451 25.34 24.10 36.44
C PRO A 451 25.13 25.55 36.88
N PRO A 452 23.96 25.89 37.48
CA PRO A 452 23.70 27.23 38.01
C PRO A 452 24.42 27.45 39.35
N ASP A 453 24.93 28.66 39.60
CA ASP A 453 25.70 28.95 40.82
C ASP A 453 24.87 28.77 42.12
N GLY A 454 23.54 28.87 42.03
CA GLY A 454 22.60 28.71 43.13
C GLY A 454 21.94 27.32 43.25
N GLY A 455 22.43 26.31 42.52
CA GLY A 455 21.91 24.93 42.56
C GLY A 455 20.58 24.69 41.82
N SER A 456 19.85 25.74 41.44
CA SER A 456 18.77 25.65 40.45
C SER A 456 18.59 27.00 39.74
N ALA A 457 18.05 26.98 38.53
CA ALA A 457 17.73 28.19 37.78
C ALA A 457 16.46 28.02 36.97
N VAL A 458 15.79 29.14 36.66
CA VAL A 458 14.63 29.17 35.77
C VAL A 458 14.95 30.02 34.57
N VAL A 459 14.88 29.43 33.38
CA VAL A 459 15.11 30.12 32.11
C VAL A 459 13.78 30.30 31.39
N GLN A 460 13.43 31.54 31.07
CA GLN A 460 12.26 31.87 30.27
C GLN A 460 12.70 32.28 28.86
N ALA A 461 12.21 31.57 27.85
CA ALA A 461 12.56 31.78 26.45
C ALA A 461 11.30 31.99 25.60
N PRO A 462 11.07 33.20 25.08
CA PRO A 462 10.00 33.43 24.10
C PRO A 462 10.44 32.89 22.74
N VAL A 463 9.62 32.03 22.14
CA VAL A 463 9.82 31.51 20.79
C VAL A 463 8.66 31.95 19.91
N THR A 464 8.94 32.71 18.85
CA THR A 464 7.96 33.15 17.85
C THR A 464 8.10 32.30 16.59
N PHE A 465 6.97 31.87 16.04
CA PHE A 465 6.90 31.06 14.83
C PHE A 465 6.18 31.85 13.74
N VAL A 466 6.90 32.10 12.65
CA VAL A 466 6.40 32.90 11.52
C VAL A 466 6.66 32.15 10.22
N LYS A 467 5.74 32.29 9.27
CA LYS A 467 5.93 31.83 7.89
C LYS A 467 6.94 32.76 7.20
N GLN A 468 7.91 32.18 6.47
CA GLN A 468 8.87 32.94 5.67
C GLN A 468 8.39 33.13 4.24
#